data_AF-A0AB38S7E8-F1
#
_entry.id   AF-A0AB38S7E8-F1
#
_cell.length_a   1.000
_cell.length_b   1.000
_cell.length_c   1.000
_cell.angle_alpha   90.00
_cell.angle_beta   90.00
_cell.angle_gamma   90.00
#
_symmetry.space_group_name_H-M   'P 1'
#
loop_
_entity.id
_entity.type
_entity.pdbx_description
1 polymer ?
#
loop_
_entity_poly.entity_id
_entity_poly.type
_entity_poly.pdbx_seq_one_letter_code
_entity_poly.pdbx_strand_id
1 'polypeptide(L)'
;MRGKRGYGPCKSTQNAVPVFERLKKRNKSKPDDFIFPKYHHEMFNRILEEEGLKFDREGRPRTLYSLRHTYICFRLMEGADIYMLAKNCRTSVEMIEKYYAAHLKDVLDASAINVRKKKPPKKEVAEIRRGELETLR
;
A
#
# COMPACT_ATOMS: atom_id res chain seq x y z
N MET A 1 -21.42 4.52 0.99
CA MET A 1 -21.68 3.88 -0.34
C MET A 1 -22.48 2.60 -0.12
N ARG A 2 -23.47 2.27 -0.96
CA ARG A 2 -24.22 1.02 -0.86
C ARG A 2 -23.54 -0.04 -1.74
N GLY A 3 -23.30 -1.23 -1.20
CA GLY A 3 -22.70 -2.34 -1.95
C GLY A 3 -23.31 -3.69 -1.58
N LYS A 4 -22.75 -4.78 -2.11
CA LYS A 4 -23.25 -6.16 -1.92
C LYS A 4 -23.43 -6.56 -0.45
N ARG A 5 -22.57 -6.04 0.43
CA ARG A 5 -22.57 -6.31 1.88
C ARG A 5 -23.22 -5.19 2.71
N GLY A 6 -24.07 -4.38 2.09
CA GLY A 6 -24.77 -3.28 2.74
C GLY A 6 -24.05 -1.93 2.64
N TYR A 7 -24.41 -1.02 3.54
CA TYR A 7 -23.87 0.33 3.62
C TYR A 7 -22.53 0.33 4.35
N GLY A 8 -21.60 1.16 3.88
CA GLY A 8 -20.34 1.38 4.56
C GLY A 8 -19.66 2.65 4.07
N PRO A 9 -18.89 3.34 4.93
CA PRO A 9 -18.13 4.50 4.52
C PRO A 9 -17.02 4.07 3.54
N CYS A 10 -16.83 4.86 2.49
CA CYS A 10 -15.68 4.79 1.61
C CYS A 10 -15.04 6.17 1.66
N LYS A 11 -13.74 6.24 1.94
CA LYS A 11 -12.99 7.48 2.04
C LYS A 11 -11.94 7.50 0.95
N SER A 12 -11.96 8.57 0.15
CA SER A 12 -10.92 8.83 -0.84
C SER A 12 -9.84 9.74 -0.24
N THR A 13 -8.76 9.95 -0.97
CA THR A 13 -7.71 10.90 -0.59
C THR A 13 -8.18 12.35 -0.84
N GLN A 14 -7.63 13.29 -0.08
CA GLN A 14 -7.93 14.72 -0.25
C GLN A 14 -7.58 15.22 -1.67
N ASN A 15 -6.52 14.64 -2.27
CA ASN A 15 -6.10 14.94 -3.64
C ASN A 15 -7.15 14.61 -4.71
N ALA A 16 -8.16 13.79 -4.39
CA ALA A 16 -9.25 13.48 -5.30
C ALA A 16 -10.30 14.62 -5.38
N VAL A 17 -10.40 15.47 -4.35
CA VAL A 17 -11.37 16.59 -4.30
C VAL A 17 -11.27 17.50 -5.52
N PRO A 18 -10.09 18.07 -5.88
CA PRO A 18 -9.98 18.94 -7.05
C PRO A 18 -10.32 18.23 -8.37
N VAL A 19 -10.12 16.90 -8.45
CA VAL A 19 -10.51 16.12 -9.63
C VAL A 19 -12.03 16.08 -9.78
N PHE A 20 -12.76 15.81 -8.68
CA PHE A 20 -14.22 15.78 -8.69
C PHE A 20 -14.83 17.17 -8.96
N GLU A 21 -14.25 18.23 -8.40
CA GLU A 21 -14.68 19.60 -8.67
C GLU A 21 -14.53 19.97 -10.14
N ARG A 22 -13.37 19.64 -10.74
CA ARG A 22 -13.15 19.83 -12.19
C ARG A 22 -14.17 19.06 -13.03
N LEU A 23 -14.47 17.83 -12.63
CA LEU A 23 -15.44 16.99 -13.34
C LEU A 23 -16.86 17.57 -13.27
N LYS A 24 -17.29 18.01 -12.07
CA LYS A 24 -18.58 18.67 -11.87
C LYS A 24 -18.70 19.95 -12.71
N LYS A 25 -17.65 20.77 -12.75
CA LYS A 25 -17.60 21.99 -13.58
C LYS A 25 -17.70 21.67 -15.08
N ARG A 26 -16.98 20.64 -15.55
CA ARG A 26 -17.00 20.21 -16.95
C ARG A 26 -18.37 19.66 -17.38
N ASN A 27 -19.00 18.89 -16.51
CA ASN A 27 -20.26 18.21 -16.81
C ASN A 27 -21.50 19.09 -16.53
N LYS A 28 -21.34 20.25 -15.89
CA LYS A 28 -22.45 21.15 -15.46
C LYS A 28 -23.54 20.39 -14.68
N SER A 29 -23.11 19.46 -13.82
CA SER A 29 -24.00 18.52 -13.12
C SER A 29 -24.88 19.20 -12.08
N LYS A 30 -26.16 18.82 -12.03
CA LYS A 30 -27.09 19.14 -10.93
C LYS A 30 -26.78 18.28 -9.69
N PRO A 31 -27.32 18.62 -8.51
CA PRO A 31 -27.03 17.90 -7.26
C PRO A 31 -27.35 16.39 -7.32
N ASP A 32 -28.40 16.00 -8.03
CA ASP A 32 -28.86 14.61 -8.12
C ASP A 32 -28.29 13.84 -9.32
N ASP A 33 -27.52 14.51 -10.18
CA ASP A 33 -26.92 13.87 -11.35
C ASP A 33 -25.75 12.98 -10.97
N PHE A 34 -25.55 11.91 -11.74
CA PHE A 34 -24.33 11.11 -11.62
C PHE A 34 -23.11 11.96 -11.96
N ILE A 35 -22.16 12.03 -11.02
CA ILE A 35 -20.83 12.66 -11.24
C ILE A 35 -20.11 12.03 -12.43
N PHE A 36 -20.34 10.73 -12.65
CA PHE A 36 -19.73 9.90 -13.67
C PHE A 36 -20.79 9.43 -14.68
N PRO A 37 -21.06 10.18 -15.76
CA PRO A 37 -22.13 9.86 -16.71
C PRO A 37 -21.74 8.77 -17.74
N LYS A 38 -20.47 8.37 -17.81
CA LYS A 38 -19.96 7.42 -18.81
C LYS A 38 -19.34 6.18 -18.18
N TYR A 39 -19.29 5.11 -18.96
CA TYR A 39 -18.70 3.84 -18.56
C TYR A 39 -17.16 3.88 -18.60
N HIS A 40 -16.54 4.04 -17.43
CA HIS A 40 -15.09 4.17 -17.31
C HIS A 40 -14.30 2.90 -17.66
N HIS A 41 -14.94 1.73 -17.65
CA HIS A 41 -14.26 0.46 -17.97
C HIS A 41 -13.83 0.40 -19.43
N GLU A 42 -14.68 0.86 -20.35
CA GLU A 42 -14.37 0.94 -21.79
C GLU A 42 -13.30 2.00 -22.05
N MET A 43 -13.45 3.18 -21.43
CA MET A 43 -12.47 4.27 -21.57
C MET A 43 -11.09 3.84 -21.09
N PHE A 44 -11.01 3.16 -19.94
CA PHE A 44 -9.74 2.67 -19.41
C PHE A 44 -9.14 1.57 -20.28
N ASN A 45 -9.95 0.63 -20.78
CA ASN A 45 -9.46 -0.39 -21.69
C ASN A 45 -8.89 0.21 -22.98
N ARG A 46 -9.56 1.20 -23.56
CA ARG A 46 -9.07 1.90 -24.75
C ARG A 46 -7.72 2.56 -24.52
N ILE A 47 -7.57 3.29 -23.41
CA ILE A 47 -6.29 3.92 -23.05
C ILE A 47 -5.20 2.84 -22.89
N LEU A 48 -5.51 1.72 -22.24
CA LEU A 48 -4.53 0.64 -22.08
C LEU A 48 -4.13 -0.01 -23.42
N GLU A 49 -5.04 -0.10 -24.39
CA GLU A 49 -4.75 -0.61 -25.73
C GLU A 49 -3.90 0.38 -26.53
N GLU A 50 -4.28 1.67 -26.52
CA GLU A 50 -3.54 2.75 -27.20
C GLU A 50 -2.09 2.87 -26.68
N GLU A 51 -1.89 2.74 -25.37
CA GLU A 51 -0.57 2.84 -24.74
C GLU A 51 0.21 1.51 -24.73
N GLY A 52 -0.35 0.42 -25.28
CA GLY A 52 0.30 -0.90 -25.24
C GLY A 52 0.46 -1.49 -23.83
N LEU A 53 -0.34 -1.04 -22.87
CA LEU A 53 -0.31 -1.44 -21.46
C LEU A 53 -1.41 -2.44 -21.10
N LYS A 54 -2.12 -3.01 -22.09
CA LYS A 54 -3.23 -3.92 -21.83
C LYS A 54 -2.83 -5.20 -21.10
N PHE A 55 -1.62 -5.69 -21.32
CA PHE A 55 -1.12 -6.91 -20.69
C PHE A 55 0.04 -6.60 -19.74
N ASP A 56 0.14 -7.36 -18.65
CA ASP A 56 1.30 -7.35 -17.77
C ASP A 56 2.43 -8.26 -18.30
N ARG A 57 3.53 -8.36 -17.55
CA ARG A 57 4.69 -9.20 -17.92
C ARG A 57 4.38 -10.69 -17.98
N GLU A 58 3.33 -11.12 -17.28
CA GLU A 58 2.86 -12.51 -17.24
C GLU A 58 1.75 -12.75 -18.27
N GLY A 59 1.46 -11.77 -19.14
CA GLY A 59 0.40 -11.86 -20.15
C GLY A 59 -1.02 -11.72 -19.58
N ARG A 60 -1.18 -11.31 -18.32
CA ARG A 60 -2.50 -11.11 -17.71
C ARG A 60 -3.07 -9.76 -18.10
N PRO A 61 -4.38 -9.67 -18.43
CA PRO A 61 -4.99 -8.42 -18.83
C PRO A 61 -5.14 -7.46 -17.65
N ARG A 62 -4.68 -6.22 -17.84
CA ARG A 62 -4.96 -5.10 -16.95
C ARG A 62 -6.40 -4.62 -17.16
N THR A 63 -7.08 -4.39 -16.04
CA THR A 63 -8.47 -3.91 -15.98
C THR A 63 -8.60 -2.86 -14.89
N LEU A 64 -9.77 -2.22 -14.75
CA LEU A 64 -10.00 -1.29 -13.62
C LEU A 64 -9.75 -1.95 -12.25
N TYR A 65 -9.90 -3.27 -12.12
CA TYR A 65 -9.56 -3.99 -10.90
C TYR A 65 -8.07 -3.93 -10.57
N SER A 66 -7.20 -3.82 -11.58
CA SER A 66 -5.77 -3.62 -11.38
C SER A 66 -5.47 -2.31 -10.65
N LEU A 67 -6.28 -1.25 -10.83
CA LEU A 67 -6.11 0.00 -10.10
C LEU A 67 -6.34 -0.16 -8.59
N ARG A 68 -7.31 -1.00 -8.20
CA ARG A 68 -7.54 -1.31 -6.78
C ARG A 68 -6.31 -2.02 -6.20
N HIS A 69 -5.68 -2.89 -6.98
CA HIS A 69 -4.49 -3.57 -6.55
C HIS A 69 -3.33 -2.61 -6.32
N THR A 70 -3.05 -1.76 -7.30
CA THR A 70 -2.04 -0.70 -7.19
C THR A 70 -2.31 0.21 -5.99
N TYR A 71 -3.56 0.62 -5.77
CA TYR A 71 -3.94 1.43 -4.61
C TYR A 71 -3.62 0.75 -3.27
N ILE A 72 -4.02 -0.52 -3.08
CA ILE A 72 -3.77 -1.23 -1.82
C ILE A 72 -2.25 -1.37 -1.59
N CYS A 73 -1.50 -1.75 -2.63
CA CYS A 73 -0.04 -1.85 -2.55
C CYS A 73 0.62 -0.51 -2.17
N PHE A 74 0.26 0.60 -2.83
CA PHE A 74 0.82 1.92 -2.53
C PHE A 74 0.51 2.36 -1.10
N ARG A 75 -0.72 2.15 -0.62
CA ARG A 75 -1.08 2.50 0.76
C ARG A 75 -0.32 1.67 1.79
N LEU A 76 -0.07 0.39 1.52
CA LEU A 76 0.77 -0.45 2.38
C LEU A 76 2.23 0.03 2.38
N MET A 77 2.78 0.40 1.22
CA MET A 77 4.15 0.94 1.12
C MET A 77 4.31 2.28 1.84
N GLU A 78 3.29 3.13 1.80
CA GLU A 78 3.22 4.39 2.56
C GLU A 78 3.01 4.19 4.07
N GLY A 79 2.89 2.94 4.55
CA GLY A 79 2.73 2.61 5.97
C GLY A 79 1.31 2.82 6.50
N ALA A 80 0.28 2.79 5.66
CA ALA A 80 -1.10 2.89 6.11
C ALA A 80 -1.50 1.67 6.96
N ASP A 81 -2.28 1.90 8.03
CA ASP A 81 -2.83 0.84 8.86
C ASP A 81 -3.72 -0.11 8.04
N ILE A 82 -3.34 -1.39 8.04
CA ILE A 82 -3.98 -2.47 7.30
C ILE A 82 -5.46 -2.65 7.69
N TYR A 83 -5.82 -2.43 8.96
CA TYR A 83 -7.21 -2.54 9.42
C TYR A 83 -8.09 -1.44 8.83
N MET A 84 -7.58 -0.20 8.83
CA MET A 84 -8.26 0.95 8.22
C MET A 84 -8.39 0.78 6.71
N LEU A 85 -7.36 0.24 6.06
CA LEU A 85 -7.37 -0.06 4.63
C LEU A 85 -8.40 -1.17 4.31
N ALA A 86 -8.43 -2.25 5.08
CA ALA A 86 -9.40 -3.33 4.96
C ALA A 86 -10.85 -2.83 5.06
N LYS A 87 -11.11 -1.94 6.04
CA LYS A 87 -12.41 -1.32 6.22
C LYS A 87 -12.81 -0.43 5.03
N ASN A 88 -11.89 0.39 4.53
CA ASN A 88 -12.14 1.27 3.39
C ASN A 88 -12.40 0.46 2.10
N CYS A 89 -11.55 -0.53 1.85
CA CYS A 89 -11.63 -1.39 0.68
C CYS A 89 -12.79 -2.39 0.77
N ARG A 90 -13.35 -2.64 1.95
CA ARG A 90 -14.30 -3.73 2.21
C ARG A 90 -13.71 -5.06 1.78
N THR A 91 -12.68 -5.49 2.49
CA THR A 91 -12.07 -6.82 2.37
C THR A 91 -11.60 -7.26 3.75
N SER A 92 -11.30 -8.53 3.97
CA SER A 92 -10.64 -8.94 5.22
C SER A 92 -9.16 -8.55 5.21
N VAL A 93 -8.60 -8.39 6.39
CA VAL A 93 -7.15 -8.18 6.59
C VAL A 93 -6.39 -9.36 6.01
N GLU A 94 -6.83 -10.60 6.28
CA GLU A 94 -6.26 -11.82 5.71
C GLU A 94 -6.17 -11.79 4.17
N MET A 95 -7.20 -11.27 3.49
CA MET A 95 -7.18 -11.12 2.04
C MET A 95 -6.20 -10.03 1.59
N ILE A 96 -5.99 -8.98 2.39
CA ILE A 96 -4.96 -7.98 2.08
C ILE A 96 -3.56 -8.58 2.26
N GLU A 97 -3.33 -9.32 3.34
CA GLU A 97 -2.04 -9.95 3.62
C GLU A 97 -1.68 -10.99 2.57
N LYS A 98 -2.63 -11.88 2.23
CA LYS A 98 -2.41 -12.98 1.28
C LYS A 98 -2.12 -12.50 -0.13
N TYR A 99 -2.86 -11.49 -0.62
CA TYR A 99 -2.79 -11.09 -2.02
C TYR A 99 -1.92 -9.85 -2.29
N TYR A 100 -1.59 -9.05 -1.27
CA TYR A 100 -0.87 -7.78 -1.46
C TYR A 100 0.41 -7.68 -0.63
N ALA A 101 0.40 -8.15 0.62
CA ALA A 101 1.59 -8.07 1.48
C ALA A 101 2.71 -9.05 1.05
N ALA A 102 2.36 -10.15 0.38
CA ALA A 102 3.34 -11.06 -0.22
C ALA A 102 4.30 -10.35 -1.20
N HIS A 103 3.79 -9.39 -1.98
CA HIS A 103 4.58 -8.64 -2.96
C HIS A 103 5.37 -7.46 -2.36
N LEU A 104 5.04 -7.03 -1.13
CA LEU A 104 5.85 -6.03 -0.41
C LEU A 104 7.10 -6.63 0.23
N LYS A 105 7.12 -7.95 0.50
CA LYS A 105 8.31 -8.62 1.05
C LYS A 105 9.52 -8.53 0.12
N ASP A 106 9.29 -8.44 -1.19
CA ASP A 106 10.35 -8.27 -2.19
C ASP A 106 10.80 -6.80 -2.34
N VAL A 107 10.05 -5.85 -1.77
CA VAL A 107 10.37 -4.41 -1.74
C VAL A 107 11.00 -4.02 -0.39
N LEU A 108 11.15 -4.97 0.55
CA LEU A 108 11.97 -4.78 1.74
C LEU A 108 13.43 -4.64 1.32
N ASP A 109 13.96 -3.44 1.55
CA ASP A 109 15.33 -3.04 1.27
C ASP A 109 16.34 -4.11 1.75
N ALA A 110 17.14 -4.63 0.82
CA ALA A 110 18.22 -5.58 1.13
C ALA A 110 19.21 -5.01 2.17
N SER A 111 19.23 -3.69 2.36
CA SER A 111 19.98 -3.01 3.43
C SER A 111 19.49 -3.37 4.85
N ALA A 112 18.20 -3.69 5.03
CA ALA A 112 17.62 -4.05 6.33
C ALA A 112 17.91 -5.51 6.73
N ILE A 113 18.17 -6.39 5.76
CA ILE A 113 18.39 -7.83 5.97
C ILE A 113 19.85 -8.11 6.34
N ASN A 114 20.82 -7.32 5.84
CA ASN A 114 22.26 -7.51 6.05
C ASN A 114 22.88 -6.62 7.14
N VAL A 115 22.12 -6.14 8.12
CA VAL A 115 22.71 -5.44 9.28
C VAL A 115 23.23 -6.47 10.28
N ARG A 116 24.52 -6.80 10.19
CA ARG A 116 25.25 -7.41 11.33
C ARG A 116 25.26 -6.40 12.48
N LYS A 117 24.51 -6.66 13.55
CA LYS A 117 24.65 -5.92 14.81
C LYS A 117 26.13 -5.97 15.24
N LYS A 118 26.79 -4.81 15.39
CA LYS A 118 28.13 -4.76 15.98
C LYS A 118 28.06 -5.35 17.38
N LYS A 119 28.86 -6.39 17.65
CA LYS A 119 28.99 -7.00 18.98
C LYS A 119 29.38 -5.90 19.97
N PRO A 120 28.67 -5.72 21.10
CA PRO A 120 29.05 -4.72 22.08
C PRO A 120 30.49 -4.99 22.56
N PRO A 121 31.30 -3.94 22.78
CA PRO A 121 32.67 -4.12 23.23
C PRO A 121 32.66 -4.81 24.61
N LYS A 122 33.46 -5.87 24.76
CA LYS A 122 33.64 -6.54 26.05
C LYS A 122 34.29 -5.56 27.03
N LYS A 123 33.50 -4.95 27.90
CA LYS A 123 33.98 -4.38 29.18
C LYS A 123 33.62 -5.38 30.28
N GLU A 124 34.46 -5.46 31.32
CA GLU A 124 34.32 -6.33 32.53
C GLU A 124 34.76 -7.81 32.46
N VAL A 125 36.00 -8.09 32.05
CA VAL A 125 36.70 -9.32 32.56
C VAL A 125 38.18 -9.05 32.88
N ALA A 126 38.77 -8.00 32.30
CA ALA A 126 40.18 -7.64 32.56
C ALA A 126 40.41 -6.92 33.90
N GLU A 127 39.36 -6.48 34.58
CA GLU A 127 39.46 -5.75 35.86
C GLU A 127 39.42 -6.72 37.06
N ILE A 128 38.64 -7.82 36.94
CA ILE A 128 38.58 -8.89 37.95
C ILE A 128 39.94 -9.57 38.11
N ARG A 129 40.64 -9.85 37.00
CA ARG A 129 41.99 -10.47 37.02
C ARG A 129 43.10 -9.57 37.60
N ARG A 130 42.87 -8.27 37.72
CA ARG A 130 43.85 -7.32 38.27
C ARG A 130 43.69 -7.17 39.78
N GLY A 131 42.46 -7.15 40.27
CA GLY A 131 42.17 -7.13 41.71
C GLY A 131 42.60 -8.41 42.44
N GLU A 132 42.55 -9.57 41.79
CA GLU A 132 43.01 -10.85 42.36
C GLU A 132 44.53 -10.97 42.52
N LEU A 133 45.32 -10.13 41.83
CA LEU A 133 46.80 -10.15 41.88
C LEU A 133 47.37 -9.13 42.89
N GLU A 134 46.59 -8.12 43.29
CA GLU A 134 46.98 -7.13 44.30
C GLU A 134 46.73 -7.61 45.74
N THR A 135 45.87 -8.61 45.95
CA THR A 135 45.59 -9.23 47.26
C THR A 135 46.58 -10.33 47.66
N LEU A 136 47.57 -10.62 46.82
CA LEU A 136 48.61 -11.65 47.01
C LEU A 136 50.00 -11.08 47.39
N ARG A 137 50.07 -9.81 47.84
CA ARG A 137 51.28 -9.18 48.36
C ARG A 137 51.19 -8.86 49.84
#